data_AF-A0A7Y4ZGY0-F1
#
_entry.id   AF-A0A7Y4ZGY0-F1
#
_cell.length_a   1.000
_cell.length_b   1.000
_cell.length_c   1.000
_cell.angle_alpha   90.00
_cell.angle_beta   90.00
_cell.angle_gamma   90.00
#
_symmetry.space_group_name_H-M   'P 1'
#
loop_
_entity.id
_entity.type
_entity.pdbx_description
1 polymer ?
#
loop_
_entity_poly.entity_id
_entity_poly.type
_entity_poly.pdbx_seq_one_letter_code
_entity_poly.pdbx_strand_id
1 'polypeptide(L)'
;MSWELHLTVVGASGALEAFAASVGARRLELELDEDGARHVEEMMTLRVPEGVDAARAAAERLARGACERGITVLRSKVEAPVDTTVPALYLEHHVRVRFSPPSLAALASIATRHEAHLSRRPRKQETDHEERYLTARFGADEGAREAAALEALVRALANASFEITKVERERIVLDHHAEAP
;
A
#
# COMPACT_ATOMS: atom_id res chain seq x y z
N MET A 1 8.38 8.37 -14.15
CA MET A 1 7.66 7.57 -13.13
C MET A 1 7.92 8.21 -11.77
N SER A 2 6.92 8.34 -10.90
CA SER A 2 7.07 9.05 -9.61
C SER A 2 7.35 8.08 -8.48
N TRP A 3 8.10 8.55 -7.49
CA TRP A 3 8.27 7.86 -6.21
C TRP A 3 7.06 8.20 -5.33
N GLU A 4 6.59 7.22 -4.55
CA GLU A 4 5.47 7.41 -3.62
C GLU A 4 5.96 7.25 -2.17
N LEU A 5 5.50 8.14 -1.31
CA LEU A 5 5.78 8.15 0.13
C LEU A 5 4.48 7.85 0.85
N HIS A 6 4.53 6.93 1.79
CA HIS A 6 3.39 6.60 2.64
C HIS A 6 3.76 6.86 4.09
N LEU A 7 3.00 7.71 4.75
CA LEU A 7 3.10 7.95 6.18
C LEU A 7 1.85 7.40 6.85
N THR A 8 1.99 6.31 7.58
CA THR A 8 0.92 5.78 8.44
C THR A 8 0.97 6.50 9.77
N VAL A 9 -0.18 7.00 10.22
CA VAL A 9 -0.30 7.82 11.43
C VAL A 9 -1.52 7.44 12.26
N VAL A 10 -1.49 7.87 13.52
CA VAL A 10 -2.63 7.94 14.44
C VAL A 10 -2.72 9.37 14.97
N GLY A 11 -3.90 9.99 14.94
CA GLY A 11 -4.07 11.35 15.44
C GLY A 11 -5.37 12.01 14.96
N ALA A 12 -5.77 13.13 15.57
CA ALA A 12 -7.04 13.79 15.31
C ALA A 12 -7.22 14.16 13.82
N SER A 13 -8.20 13.53 13.17
CA SER A 13 -8.50 13.60 11.73
C SER A 13 -8.42 15.01 11.12
N GLY A 14 -8.81 16.05 11.87
CA GLY A 14 -8.72 17.44 11.42
C GLY A 14 -7.29 17.99 11.28
N ALA A 15 -6.37 17.64 12.18
CA ALA A 15 -4.96 18.05 12.08
C ALA A 15 -4.25 17.35 10.93
N LEU A 16 -4.58 16.06 10.71
CA LEU A 16 -4.05 15.28 9.60
C LEU A 16 -4.50 15.81 8.25
N GLU A 17 -5.79 16.13 8.12
CA GLU A 17 -6.35 16.68 6.89
C GLU A 17 -5.71 18.03 6.53
N ALA A 18 -5.60 18.94 7.49
CA ALA A 18 -4.94 20.23 7.30
C ALA A 18 -3.46 20.05 6.90
N PHE A 19 -2.76 19.12 7.54
CA PHE A 19 -1.36 18.84 7.19
C PHE A 19 -1.23 18.26 5.79
N ALA A 20 -2.04 17.26 5.43
CA ALA A 20 -2.05 16.65 4.10
C ALA A 20 -2.31 17.69 3.01
N ALA A 21 -3.28 18.57 3.20
CA ALA A 21 -3.56 19.67 2.27
C ALA A 21 -2.35 20.61 2.13
N SER A 22 -1.68 20.96 3.25
CA SER A 22 -0.54 21.89 3.24
C SER A 22 0.68 21.39 2.48
N VAL A 23 0.84 20.07 2.36
CA VAL A 23 1.97 19.43 1.66
C VAL A 23 1.58 18.78 0.34
N GLY A 24 0.31 18.91 -0.08
CA GLY A 24 -0.21 18.30 -1.30
C GLY A 24 -0.29 16.77 -1.25
N ALA A 25 -0.35 16.17 -0.06
CA ALA A 25 -0.51 14.73 0.11
C ALA A 25 -2.00 14.33 0.07
N ARG A 26 -2.27 13.13 -0.41
CA ARG A 26 -3.61 12.51 -0.31
C ARG A 26 -3.73 11.80 1.03
N ARG A 27 -4.90 11.90 1.66
CA ARG A 27 -5.25 11.12 2.85
C ARG A 27 -6.06 9.89 2.44
N LEU A 28 -5.78 8.75 3.08
CA LEU A 28 -6.52 7.50 2.97
C LEU A 28 -6.75 6.96 4.38
N GLU A 29 -7.94 6.45 4.66
CA GLU A 29 -8.22 5.72 5.89
C GLU A 29 -8.05 4.22 5.62
N LEU A 30 -7.28 3.56 6.48
CA LEU A 30 -7.00 2.13 6.45
C LEU A 30 -7.53 1.51 7.73
N GLU A 31 -8.58 0.72 7.62
CA GLU A 31 -9.05 -0.07 8.75
C GLU A 31 -8.29 -1.40 8.80
N LEU A 32 -7.60 -1.62 9.91
CA LEU A 32 -6.95 -2.86 10.28
C LEU A 32 -7.77 -3.56 11.36
N ASP A 33 -8.00 -4.86 11.18
CA ASP A 33 -8.51 -5.74 12.23
C ASP A 33 -7.36 -6.62 12.73
N GLU A 34 -6.59 -6.13 13.70
CA GLU A 34 -5.58 -6.94 14.41
C GLU A 34 -6.26 -7.57 15.63
N ASP A 35 -6.21 -8.90 15.75
CA ASP A 35 -6.76 -9.67 16.88
C ASP A 35 -8.23 -9.38 17.25
N GLY A 36 -9.04 -8.99 16.26
CA GLY A 36 -10.46 -8.68 16.44
C GLY A 36 -10.73 -7.29 17.01
N ALA A 37 -9.70 -6.46 17.24
CA ALA A 37 -9.82 -5.06 17.57
C ALA A 37 -9.79 -4.22 16.29
N ARG A 38 -10.74 -3.27 16.17
CA ARG A 38 -10.78 -2.31 15.06
C ARG A 38 -9.76 -1.21 15.32
N HIS A 39 -8.71 -1.20 14.51
CA HIS A 39 -7.73 -0.11 14.46
C HIS A 39 -7.94 0.67 13.16
N VAL A 40 -8.20 1.98 13.28
CA VAL A 40 -8.20 2.86 12.11
C VAL A 40 -6.83 3.52 12.05
N GLU A 41 -6.04 3.12 11.08
CA GLU A 41 -4.84 3.82 10.70
C GLU A 41 -5.17 4.82 9.59
N GLU A 42 -4.48 5.96 9.60
CA GLU A 42 -4.60 6.91 8.53
C GLU A 42 -3.29 6.96 7.76
N MET A 43 -3.36 7.01 6.44
CA MET A 43 -2.20 7.06 5.58
C MET A 43 -2.19 8.34 4.76
N MET A 44 -1.07 9.06 4.80
CA MET A 44 -0.78 10.12 3.86
C MET A 44 0.07 9.59 2.72
N THR A 45 -0.34 9.83 1.48
CA THR A 45 0.44 9.49 0.28
C THR A 45 0.91 10.76 -0.41
N LEU A 46 2.22 10.91 -0.57
CA LEU A 46 2.85 12.02 -1.30
C LEU A 46 3.66 11.48 -2.47
N ARG A 47 3.46 12.08 -3.65
CA ARG A 47 4.35 11.83 -4.80
C ARG A 47 5.52 12.78 -4.74
N VAL A 48 6.73 12.24 -4.90
CA VAL A 48 7.93 13.07 -5.01
C VAL A 48 8.58 12.91 -6.38
N PRO A 49 9.22 13.98 -6.89
CA PRO A 49 10.12 13.87 -8.02
C PRO A 49 11.25 12.86 -7.76
N GLU A 50 11.82 12.34 -8.82
CA GLU A 50 12.79 11.25 -8.82
C GLU A 50 13.97 11.42 -7.85
N GLY A 51 14.43 10.30 -7.28
CA GLY A 51 15.68 10.21 -6.53
C GLY A 51 15.49 9.63 -5.13
N VAL A 52 16.27 8.60 -4.80
CA VAL A 52 16.19 7.90 -3.50
C VAL A 52 16.48 8.81 -2.32
N ASP A 53 17.50 9.67 -2.44
CA ASP A 53 17.90 10.58 -1.36
C ASP A 53 16.85 11.67 -1.16
N ALA A 54 16.30 12.21 -2.25
CA ALA A 54 15.23 13.20 -2.22
C ALA A 54 13.96 12.62 -1.58
N ALA A 55 13.61 11.38 -1.93
CA ALA A 55 12.45 10.69 -1.38
C ALA A 55 12.63 10.35 0.11
N ARG A 56 13.80 9.87 0.53
CA ARG A 56 14.12 9.62 1.94
C ARG A 56 14.09 10.90 2.77
N ALA A 57 14.75 11.96 2.30
CA ALA A 57 14.73 13.25 2.98
C ALA A 57 13.32 13.86 3.03
N ALA A 58 12.49 13.64 2.00
CA ALA A 58 11.09 14.04 2.00
C ALA A 58 10.27 13.25 3.03
N ALA A 59 10.48 11.94 3.15
CA ALA A 59 9.82 11.11 4.15
C ALA A 59 10.17 11.57 5.57
N GLU A 60 11.44 11.83 5.85
CA GLU A 60 11.88 12.36 7.15
C GLU A 60 11.28 13.74 7.47
N ARG A 61 11.27 14.66 6.49
CA ARG A 61 10.63 15.98 6.65
C ARG A 61 9.13 15.85 6.93
N LEU A 62 8.45 14.94 6.22
CA LEU A 62 7.03 14.72 6.37
C LEU A 62 6.71 14.14 7.75
N ALA A 63 7.45 13.13 8.19
CA ALA A 63 7.30 12.53 9.50
C ALA A 63 7.53 13.55 10.63
N ARG A 64 8.63 14.33 10.56
CA ARG A 64 8.90 15.39 11.54
C ARG A 64 7.79 16.46 11.55
N GLY A 65 7.35 16.90 10.38
CA GLY A 65 6.27 17.89 10.27
C GLY A 65 4.93 17.40 10.84
N ALA A 66 4.64 16.11 10.74
CA ALA A 66 3.49 15.48 11.39
C ALA A 66 3.65 15.51 12.92
N CYS A 67 4.81 15.07 13.43
CA CYS A 67 5.08 15.06 14.88
C CYS A 67 5.00 16.47 15.51
N GLU A 68 5.52 17.50 14.84
CA GLU A 68 5.43 18.91 15.28
C GLU A 68 3.98 19.41 15.39
N ARG A 69 3.03 18.74 14.74
CA ARG A 69 1.58 19.04 14.78
C ARG A 69 0.82 18.13 15.74
N GLY A 70 1.52 17.31 16.53
CA GLY A 70 0.91 16.36 17.45
C GLY A 70 0.29 15.14 16.76
N ILE A 71 0.70 14.83 15.52
CA ILE A 71 0.28 13.63 14.80
C ILE A 71 1.32 12.54 15.07
N THR A 72 0.89 11.39 15.59
CA THR A 72 1.78 10.26 15.86
C THR A 72 2.03 9.48 14.58
N VAL A 73 3.29 9.43 14.15
CA VAL A 73 3.71 8.61 13.01
C VAL A 73 3.99 7.19 13.46
N LEU A 74 3.32 6.21 12.84
CA LEU A 74 3.55 4.78 13.08
C LEU A 74 4.53 4.17 12.07
N ARG A 75 4.49 4.62 10.82
CA ARG A 75 5.29 4.02 9.74
C ARG A 75 5.58 5.03 8.64
N SER A 76 6.79 4.97 8.09
CA SER A 76 7.21 5.69 6.90
C SER A 76 7.70 4.70 5.84
N LYS A 77 7.06 4.68 4.68
CA LYS A 77 7.42 3.82 3.55
C LYS A 77 7.75 4.69 2.34
N VAL A 78 8.79 4.31 1.59
CA VAL A 78 9.15 4.93 0.31
C VAL A 78 9.17 3.83 -0.76
N GLU A 79 8.44 4.10 -1.82
CA GLU A 79 8.22 3.19 -2.93
C GLU A 79 8.82 3.79 -4.20
N ALA A 80 9.65 3.00 -4.87
CA ALA A 80 10.23 3.34 -6.15
C ALA A 80 9.59 2.47 -7.25
N PRO A 81 9.49 2.97 -8.48
CA PRO A 81 9.08 2.16 -9.63
C PRO A 81 9.96 0.92 -9.80
N VAL A 82 9.36 -0.20 -10.23
CA VAL A 82 10.05 -1.50 -10.33
C VAL A 82 11.22 -1.53 -11.32
N ASP A 83 11.21 -0.64 -12.32
CA ASP A 83 12.23 -0.53 -13.36
C ASP A 83 13.47 0.28 -12.93
N THR A 84 13.44 0.85 -11.71
CA THR A 84 14.60 1.56 -11.16
C THR A 84 15.70 0.60 -10.70
N THR A 85 16.95 1.04 -10.76
CA THR A 85 18.13 0.26 -10.34
C THR A 85 18.51 0.46 -8.87
N VAL A 86 17.69 1.20 -8.11
CA VAL A 86 17.97 1.50 -6.71
C VAL A 86 17.87 0.22 -5.87
N PRO A 87 18.76 0.02 -4.89
CA PRO A 87 18.62 -1.09 -3.94
C PRO A 87 17.26 -1.04 -3.23
N ALA A 88 16.59 -2.19 -3.19
CA ALA A 88 15.33 -2.36 -2.47
C ALA A 88 15.59 -3.11 -1.16
N LEU A 89 14.75 -2.86 -0.16
CA LEU A 89 14.60 -3.71 1.02
C LEU A 89 13.82 -4.98 0.65
N TYR A 90 12.77 -4.82 -0.15
CA TYR A 90 11.95 -5.89 -0.71
C TYR A 90 11.15 -5.38 -1.91
N LEU A 91 10.55 -6.30 -2.66
CA LEU A 91 9.66 -6.02 -3.78
C LEU A 91 8.22 -6.23 -3.34
N GLU A 92 7.30 -5.45 -3.90
CA GLU A 92 5.87 -5.57 -3.65
C GLU A 92 5.11 -5.45 -4.97
N HIS A 93 4.02 -6.21 -5.11
CA HIS A 93 3.03 -5.93 -6.14
C HIS A 93 1.64 -5.87 -5.55
N HIS A 94 0.81 -5.07 -6.20
CA HIS A 94 -0.58 -4.85 -5.85
C HIS A 94 -1.46 -5.14 -7.06
N VAL A 95 -2.45 -6.01 -6.89
CA VAL A 95 -3.51 -6.22 -7.88
C VAL A 95 -4.82 -5.74 -7.28
N ARG A 96 -5.43 -4.74 -7.91
CA ARG A 96 -6.77 -4.26 -7.53
C ARG A 96 -7.81 -5.03 -8.32
N VAL A 97 -8.72 -5.67 -7.61
CA VAL A 97 -9.75 -6.54 -8.19
C VAL A 97 -11.12 -6.02 -7.81
N ARG A 98 -11.99 -5.90 -8.82
CA ARG A 98 -13.41 -5.62 -8.71
C ARG A 98 -14.21 -6.91 -8.85
N PHE A 99 -15.15 -7.14 -7.94
CA PHE A 99 -15.90 -8.40 -7.87
C PHE A 99 -17.25 -8.22 -7.18
N SER A 100 -18.20 -9.13 -7.43
CA SER A 100 -19.46 -9.18 -6.68
C SER A 100 -19.24 -9.77 -5.29
N PRO A 101 -19.84 -9.24 -4.20
CA PRO A 101 -19.61 -9.73 -2.83
C PRO A 101 -19.75 -11.26 -2.64
N PRO A 102 -20.69 -11.98 -3.29
CA PRO A 102 -20.76 -13.44 -3.19
C PRO A 102 -19.50 -14.18 -3.65
N SER A 103 -18.64 -13.55 -4.46
CA SER A 103 -17.40 -14.13 -4.97
C SER A 103 -16.20 -13.96 -4.04
N LEU A 104 -16.39 -13.34 -2.86
CA LEU A 104 -15.30 -13.06 -1.92
C LEU A 104 -14.51 -14.31 -1.51
N ALA A 105 -15.21 -15.42 -1.23
CA ALA A 105 -14.56 -16.68 -0.86
C ALA A 105 -13.68 -17.26 -1.98
N ALA A 106 -14.14 -17.13 -3.24
CA ALA A 106 -13.34 -17.55 -4.39
C ALA A 106 -12.10 -16.66 -4.58
N LEU A 107 -12.26 -15.34 -4.40
CA LEU A 107 -11.14 -14.39 -4.46
C LEU A 107 -10.10 -14.67 -3.36
N ALA A 108 -10.56 -14.91 -2.13
CA ALA A 108 -9.70 -15.27 -1.00
C ALA A 108 -8.93 -16.57 -1.26
N SER A 109 -9.58 -17.58 -1.84
CA SER A 109 -8.91 -18.84 -2.21
C SER A 109 -7.80 -18.65 -3.24
N ILE A 110 -8.02 -17.80 -4.26
CA ILE A 110 -6.98 -17.43 -5.22
C ILE A 110 -5.84 -16.68 -4.51
N ALA A 111 -6.16 -15.69 -3.69
CA ALA A 111 -5.17 -14.92 -2.95
C ALA A 111 -4.25 -15.83 -2.12
N THR A 112 -4.82 -16.73 -1.30
CA THR A 112 -4.07 -17.69 -0.50
C THR A 112 -3.20 -18.62 -1.35
N ARG A 113 -3.73 -19.16 -2.46
CA ARG A 113 -2.96 -20.05 -3.35
C ARG A 113 -1.73 -19.37 -3.95
N HIS A 114 -1.83 -18.07 -4.21
CA HIS A 114 -0.79 -17.27 -4.83
C HIS A 114 0.04 -16.47 -3.81
N GLU A 115 -0.01 -16.84 -2.52
CA GLU A 115 0.73 -16.19 -1.44
C GLU A 115 0.48 -14.66 -1.37
N ALA A 116 -0.69 -14.22 -1.83
CA ALA A 116 -1.11 -12.83 -1.82
C ALA A 116 -2.06 -12.57 -0.64
N HIS A 117 -1.82 -11.45 0.05
CA HIS A 117 -2.68 -10.93 1.09
C HIS A 117 -3.87 -10.18 0.47
N LEU A 118 -5.08 -10.69 0.68
CA LEU A 118 -6.32 -10.00 0.33
C LEU A 118 -6.67 -8.96 1.39
N SER A 119 -6.92 -7.71 0.98
CA SER A 119 -7.34 -6.66 1.91
C SER A 119 -8.66 -7.03 2.60
N ARG A 120 -8.70 -6.87 3.94
CA ARG A 120 -9.87 -7.21 4.75
C ARG A 120 -11.08 -6.32 4.48
N ARG A 121 -10.85 -5.06 4.14
CA ARG A 121 -11.89 -4.10 3.75
C ARG A 121 -11.81 -3.76 2.26
N PRO A 122 -12.94 -3.41 1.63
CA PRO A 122 -12.96 -2.89 0.29
C PRO A 122 -12.33 -1.49 0.24
N ARG A 123 -11.52 -1.23 -0.78
CA ARG A 123 -11.10 0.11 -1.16
C ARG A 123 -12.30 0.93 -1.67
N LYS A 124 -13.24 0.27 -2.34
CA LYS A 124 -14.47 0.87 -2.83
C LYS A 124 -15.59 -0.16 -2.68
N GLN A 125 -16.72 0.27 -2.16
CA GLN A 125 -17.89 -0.58 -1.98
C GLN A 125 -19.10 0.13 -2.57
N GLU A 126 -19.79 -0.56 -3.47
CA GLU A 126 -21.09 -0.18 -4.00
C GLU A 126 -22.07 -1.35 -3.80
N THR A 127 -23.35 -1.15 -4.12
CA THR A 127 -24.40 -2.16 -3.89
C THR A 127 -24.08 -3.52 -4.50
N ASP A 128 -23.51 -3.52 -5.71
CA ASP A 128 -23.34 -4.74 -6.52
C ASP A 128 -21.89 -5.23 -6.60
N HIS A 129 -20.92 -4.45 -6.11
CA HIS A 129 -19.51 -4.80 -6.22
C HIS A 129 -18.64 -4.19 -5.12
N GLU A 130 -17.53 -4.86 -4.88
CA GLU A 130 -16.42 -4.40 -4.07
C GLU A 130 -15.14 -4.33 -4.90
N GLU A 131 -14.27 -3.41 -4.54
CA GLU A 131 -12.88 -3.36 -5.01
C GLU A 131 -11.95 -3.65 -3.84
N ARG A 132 -11.05 -4.63 -3.97
CA ARG A 132 -10.06 -4.99 -2.95
C ARG A 132 -8.67 -5.09 -3.57
N TYR A 133 -7.65 -5.02 -2.72
CA TYR A 133 -6.26 -5.23 -3.11
C TYR A 133 -5.82 -6.65 -2.76
N LEU A 134 -5.03 -7.25 -3.65
CA LEU A 134 -4.21 -8.42 -3.38
C LEU A 134 -2.76 -7.95 -3.41
N THR A 135 -2.03 -8.17 -2.31
CA THR A 135 -0.66 -7.70 -2.13
C THR A 135 0.27 -8.88 -1.87
N ALA A 136 1.38 -8.99 -2.60
CA ALA A 136 2.42 -9.97 -2.29
C ALA A 136 3.79 -9.30 -2.19
N ARG A 137 4.65 -9.84 -1.31
CA ARG A 137 5.99 -9.33 -1.05
C ARG A 137 7.04 -10.39 -1.37
N PHE A 138 8.19 -9.94 -1.85
CA PHE A 138 9.30 -10.79 -2.26
C PHE A 138 10.62 -10.16 -1.79
N GLY A 139 11.64 -10.99 -1.59
CA GLY A 139 13.00 -10.51 -1.32
C GLY A 139 13.52 -9.56 -2.40
N ALA A 140 14.47 -8.70 -2.03
CA ALA A 140 15.02 -7.68 -2.92
C ALA A 140 15.69 -8.25 -4.20
N ASP A 141 16.14 -9.50 -4.15
CA ASP A 141 16.79 -10.26 -5.22
C ASP A 141 15.84 -11.20 -5.99
N GLU A 142 14.57 -11.27 -5.58
CA GLU A 142 13.58 -12.22 -6.12
C GLU A 142 12.79 -11.66 -7.31
N GLY A 143 13.31 -10.68 -8.06
CA GLY A 143 12.56 -9.98 -9.12
C GLY A 143 11.98 -10.88 -10.21
N ALA A 144 12.67 -11.95 -10.58
CA ALA A 144 12.14 -12.93 -11.54
C ALA A 144 10.98 -13.76 -10.95
N ARG A 145 11.08 -14.14 -9.66
CA ARG A 145 10.03 -14.85 -8.93
C ARG A 145 8.80 -13.96 -8.75
N GLU A 146 9.00 -12.70 -8.35
CA GLU A 146 7.93 -11.72 -8.19
C GLU A 146 7.15 -11.53 -9.50
N ALA A 147 7.85 -11.34 -10.62
CA ALA A 147 7.21 -11.18 -11.93
C ALA A 147 6.41 -12.44 -12.35
N ALA A 148 6.97 -13.64 -12.15
CA ALA A 148 6.30 -14.89 -12.46
C ALA A 148 5.07 -15.13 -11.57
N ALA A 149 5.18 -14.80 -10.27
CA ALA A 149 4.09 -14.91 -9.32
C ALA A 149 2.94 -13.95 -9.67
N LEU A 150 3.25 -12.70 -10.03
CA LEU A 150 2.26 -11.74 -10.50
C LEU A 150 1.54 -12.24 -11.76
N GLU A 151 2.29 -12.71 -12.74
CA GLU A 151 1.71 -13.22 -13.99
C GLU A 151 0.79 -14.43 -13.74
N ALA A 152 1.19 -15.33 -12.83
CA ALA A 152 0.36 -16.45 -12.40
C ALA A 152 -0.93 -15.99 -11.68
N LEU A 153 -0.83 -15.00 -10.80
CA LEU A 153 -2.00 -14.43 -10.10
C LEU A 153 -2.97 -13.76 -11.08
N VAL A 154 -2.46 -12.93 -11.99
CA VAL A 154 -3.27 -12.24 -13.01
C VAL A 154 -4.00 -13.26 -13.90
N ARG A 155 -3.33 -14.33 -14.33
CA ARG A 155 -3.96 -15.42 -15.09
C ARG A 155 -5.06 -16.12 -14.28
N ALA A 156 -4.80 -16.42 -13.01
CA ALA A 156 -5.79 -17.10 -12.16
C ALA A 156 -7.05 -16.25 -11.96
N LEU A 157 -6.88 -14.94 -11.73
CA LEU A 157 -7.98 -13.99 -11.62
C LEU A 157 -8.78 -13.90 -12.93
N ALA A 158 -8.11 -13.77 -14.07
CA ALA A 158 -8.76 -13.72 -15.37
C ALA A 158 -9.55 -15.00 -15.68
N ASN A 159 -8.96 -16.18 -15.41
CA ASN A 159 -9.63 -17.47 -15.60
C ASN A 159 -10.87 -17.64 -14.70
N ALA A 160 -10.87 -17.01 -13.53
CA ALA A 160 -12.02 -16.97 -12.62
C ALA A 160 -12.99 -15.81 -12.91
N SER A 161 -12.81 -15.08 -14.02
CA SER A 161 -13.65 -13.95 -14.44
C SER A 161 -13.68 -12.77 -13.45
N PHE A 162 -12.61 -12.59 -12.67
CA PHE A 162 -12.43 -11.40 -11.85
C PHE A 162 -11.95 -10.21 -12.69
N GLU A 163 -12.52 -9.03 -12.44
CA GLU A 163 -12.12 -7.81 -13.14
C GLU A 163 -10.91 -7.19 -12.45
N ILE A 164 -9.77 -7.13 -13.14
CA ILE A 164 -8.57 -6.45 -12.66
C ILE A 164 -8.63 -4.99 -13.07
N THR A 165 -8.70 -4.09 -12.10
CA THR A 165 -8.82 -2.63 -12.34
C THR A 165 -7.51 -1.88 -12.17
N LYS A 166 -6.47 -2.52 -11.62
CA LYS A 166 -5.11 -1.97 -11.51
C LYS A 166 -4.09 -3.07 -11.22
N VAL A 167 -2.89 -2.92 -11.76
CA VAL A 167 -1.71 -3.71 -11.39
C VAL A 167 -0.56 -2.74 -11.16
N GLU A 168 0.11 -2.86 -10.02
CA GLU A 168 1.27 -2.06 -9.66
C GLU A 168 2.39 -2.96 -9.14
N ARG A 169 3.63 -2.57 -9.42
CA ARG A 169 4.85 -3.23 -8.98
C ARG A 169 5.81 -2.18 -8.49
N GLU A 170 6.34 -2.37 -7.30
CA GLU A 170 7.14 -1.39 -6.58
C GLU A 170 8.36 -2.02 -5.92
N ARG A 171 9.41 -1.21 -5.81
CA ARG A 171 10.60 -1.48 -5.01
C ARG A 171 10.48 -0.69 -3.72
N ILE A 172 10.47 -1.38 -2.59
CA ILE A 172 10.40 -0.69 -1.31
C ILE A 172 11.82 -0.35 -0.88
N VAL A 173 12.13 0.94 -0.78
CA VAL A 173 13.51 1.44 -0.53
C VAL A 173 13.69 2.00 0.88
N LEU A 174 12.59 2.27 1.57
CA LEU A 174 12.50 2.63 2.97
C LEU A 174 11.23 2.00 3.52
N ASP A 175 11.34 1.35 4.66
CA ASP A 175 10.19 0.88 5.42
C ASP A 175 10.55 0.94 6.90
N HIS A 176 10.19 2.06 7.53
CA HIS A 176 10.55 2.36 8.91
C HIS A 176 9.29 2.36 9.76
N HIS A 177 9.26 1.53 10.78
CA HIS A 177 8.24 1.56 11.83
C HIS A 177 8.77 2.39 12.99
N ALA A 178 7.94 3.30 13.52
CA ALA A 178 8.27 3.99 14.76
C ALA A 178 8.39 2.95 15.88
N GLU A 179 9.35 3.16 16.77
CA GLU A 179 9.43 2.37 18.00
C GLU A 179 8.16 2.64 18.80
N ALA A 180 7.50 1.57 19.29
CA ALA A 180 6.37 1.73 20.20
C ALA A 180 6.84 2.53 21.43
N PRO A 181 6.06 3.52 21.89
CA PRO A 181 6.40 4.27 23.10
C PRO A 181 6.49 3.38 24.34
#